data_AF-A2EBC1-F1
#
_entry.id   AF-A2EBC1-F1
#
_cell.length_a   1.000
_cell.length_b   1.000
_cell.length_c   1.000
_cell.angle_alpha   90.00
_cell.angle_beta   90.00
_cell.angle_gamma   90.00
#
_symmetry.space_group_name_H-M   'P 1'
#
loop_
_entity.id
_entity.type
_entity.pdbx_description
1 polymer ?
#
loop_
_entity_poly.entity_id
_entity_poly.type
_entity_poly.pdbx_seq_one_letter_code
_entity_poly.pdbx_strand_id
1 'polypeptide(L)'
;MLIYLFFSSVNSWTPSFHQAFASYYADSHFPNITKSQRESFLLGAMYADGVDKSISHFVRPIVRELNSITNRQSNLYWFLLGIFTHISIDTFAHSGLENSFIVPRGLKHHLSELVVCSWAHRNLNTQYITLSQELKNQITGIGIGFKKSFRYMYPICYFFAKFLPAHWFLPYIHQSSCPVHNYKEADCTFRRHLDAMVKATETLISLSHDATLNEIDVKTIVLEQLNSIQCCNIDGAQNQMEPLLLNEHPFPLAPMHASYL
;
A
#
# COMPACT_ATOMS: atom_id res chain seq x y z
N MET A 1 23.67 -6.93 12.32
CA MET A 1 22.99 -8.04 13.03
C MET A 1 21.51 -7.79 13.24
N LEU A 2 21.09 -6.71 13.93
CA LEU A 2 19.65 -6.40 14.16
C LEU A 2 18.85 -6.22 12.86
N ILE A 3 19.39 -5.50 11.88
CA ILE A 3 18.76 -5.32 10.57
C ILE A 3 18.64 -6.65 9.81
N TYR A 4 19.65 -7.53 9.90
CA TYR A 4 19.62 -8.86 9.28
C TYR A 4 18.58 -9.78 9.95
N LEU A 5 18.53 -9.80 11.28
CA LEU A 5 17.53 -10.55 12.04
C LEU A 5 16.12 -10.03 11.76
N PHE A 6 15.97 -8.71 11.60
CA PHE A 6 14.74 -8.07 11.18
C PHE A 6 14.33 -8.50 9.76
N PHE A 7 15.25 -8.50 8.79
CA PHE A 7 15.00 -9.01 7.43
C PHE A 7 14.70 -10.52 7.37
N SER A 8 15.19 -11.32 8.32
CA SER A 8 15.03 -12.78 8.29
C SER A 8 13.83 -13.32 9.08
N SER A 9 13.17 -12.50 9.91
CA SER A 9 12.15 -12.97 10.87
C SER A 9 10.75 -12.37 10.68
N VAL A 10 10.58 -11.48 9.71
CA VAL A 10 9.39 -10.64 9.60
C VAL A 10 8.59 -11.03 8.37
N ASN A 11 7.43 -11.66 8.61
CA ASN A 11 6.50 -12.18 7.59
C ASN A 11 5.52 -11.12 7.04
N SER A 12 5.81 -9.83 7.22
CA SER A 12 4.94 -8.72 6.84
C SER A 12 5.77 -7.46 6.71
N TRP A 13 5.86 -6.94 5.50
CA TRP A 13 6.34 -5.60 5.28
C TRP A 13 5.43 -4.95 4.26
N THR A 14 4.71 -3.93 4.67
CA THR A 14 4.81 -2.58 4.11
C THR A 14 3.68 -1.70 4.66
N PRO A 15 3.46 -1.65 6.00
CA PRO A 15 2.33 -0.90 6.55
C PRO A 15 2.35 0.56 6.10
N SER A 16 3.53 1.18 6.01
CA SER A 16 3.64 2.56 5.55
C SER A 16 3.29 2.74 4.07
N PHE A 17 3.68 1.82 3.18
CA PHE A 17 3.31 1.93 1.76
C PHE A 17 1.82 1.68 1.55
N HIS A 18 1.24 0.65 2.18
CA HIS A 18 -0.20 0.42 2.14
C HIS A 18 -0.99 1.59 2.71
N GLN A 19 -0.51 2.21 3.80
CA GLN A 19 -1.11 3.44 4.34
C GLN A 19 -1.10 4.56 3.32
N ALA A 20 0.05 4.80 2.69
CA ALA A 20 0.23 5.88 1.74
C ALA A 20 -0.66 5.69 0.51
N PHE A 21 -0.68 4.46 -0.02
CA PHE A 21 -1.56 4.08 -1.10
C PHE A 21 -3.03 4.29 -0.73
N ALA A 22 -3.47 3.74 0.41
CA ALA A 22 -4.85 3.87 0.86
C ALA A 22 -5.25 5.33 1.13
N SER A 23 -4.32 6.13 1.66
CA SER A 23 -4.51 7.58 1.82
C SER A 23 -4.75 8.25 0.48
N TYR A 24 -3.85 8.04 -0.49
CA TYR A 24 -3.96 8.59 -1.84
C TYR A 24 -5.26 8.18 -2.53
N TYR A 25 -5.60 6.89 -2.45
CA TYR A 25 -6.81 6.34 -3.04
C TYR A 25 -8.07 6.94 -2.40
N ALA A 26 -8.12 7.01 -1.06
CA ALA A 26 -9.28 7.55 -0.36
C ALA A 26 -9.50 9.04 -0.65
N ASP A 27 -8.43 9.83 -0.75
CA ASP A 27 -8.53 11.26 -1.04
C ASP A 27 -9.10 11.53 -2.44
N SER A 28 -8.79 10.66 -3.41
CA SER A 28 -9.25 10.79 -4.79
C SER A 28 -10.63 10.16 -5.04
N HIS A 29 -10.93 9.03 -4.39
CA HIS A 29 -12.10 8.20 -4.73
C HIS A 29 -13.21 8.24 -3.68
N PHE A 30 -12.91 8.66 -2.45
CA PHE A 30 -13.85 8.72 -1.35
C PHE A 30 -13.92 10.12 -0.70
N PRO A 31 -14.13 11.20 -1.46
CA PRO A 31 -14.03 12.58 -0.94
C PRO A 31 -15.05 12.91 0.16
N ASN A 32 -16.15 12.15 0.25
CA ASN A 32 -17.27 12.43 1.14
C ASN A 32 -17.30 11.57 2.41
N ILE A 33 -16.26 10.78 2.69
CA ILE A 33 -16.21 9.97 3.91
C ILE A 33 -15.76 10.81 5.10
N THR A 34 -16.25 10.48 6.28
CA THR A 34 -15.81 11.12 7.53
C THR A 34 -14.36 10.79 7.83
N LYS A 35 -13.71 11.62 8.67
CA LYS A 35 -12.35 11.36 9.15
C LYS A 35 -12.20 9.96 9.77
N SER A 36 -13.17 9.53 10.57
CA SER A 36 -13.16 8.20 11.22
C SER A 36 -13.24 7.05 10.21
N GLN A 37 -14.07 7.19 9.18
CA GLN A 37 -14.18 6.20 8.11
C GLN A 37 -12.90 6.13 7.29
N ARG A 38 -12.31 7.29 6.95
CA ARG A 38 -11.01 7.38 6.28
C ARG A 38 -9.93 6.69 7.10
N GLU A 39 -9.78 7.02 8.37
CA GLU A 39 -8.81 6.37 9.26
C GLU A 39 -9.03 4.86 9.33
N SER A 40 -10.29 4.40 9.37
CA SER A 40 -10.61 2.96 9.36
C SER A 40 -10.18 2.28 8.07
N PHE A 41 -10.41 2.92 6.91
CA PHE A 41 -9.95 2.43 5.61
C PHE A 41 -8.43 2.30 5.55
N LEU A 42 -7.70 3.33 5.99
CA LEU A 42 -6.24 3.31 6.06
C LEU A 42 -5.76 2.18 7.00
N LEU A 43 -6.36 2.07 8.19
CA LEU A 43 -6.04 1.02 9.15
C LEU A 43 -6.28 -0.36 8.57
N GLY A 44 -7.36 -0.57 7.81
CA GLY A 44 -7.63 -1.84 7.12
C GLY A 44 -6.51 -2.26 6.19
N ALA A 45 -6.09 -1.35 5.30
CA ALA A 45 -5.01 -1.60 4.36
C ALA A 45 -3.67 -1.90 5.06
N MET A 46 -3.39 -1.23 6.19
CA MET A 46 -2.16 -1.43 6.96
C MET A 46 -2.17 -2.71 7.80
N TYR A 47 -3.30 -3.02 8.44
CA TYR A 47 -3.43 -4.09 9.41
C TYR A 47 -3.80 -5.44 8.78
N ALA A 48 -4.03 -5.51 7.47
CA ALA A 48 -4.29 -6.77 6.77
C ALA A 48 -3.25 -7.85 7.11
N ASP A 49 -1.98 -7.46 7.22
CA ASP A 49 -0.88 -8.32 7.66
C ASP A 49 -0.89 -8.71 9.15
N GLY A 50 -1.46 -7.81 9.96
CA GLY A 50 -1.58 -7.91 11.41
C GLY A 50 -2.82 -8.66 11.91
N VAL A 51 -3.71 -9.04 11.00
CA VAL A 51 -4.89 -9.87 11.28
C VAL A 51 -4.74 -11.27 10.66
N ASP A 52 -5.76 -12.09 10.79
CA ASP A 52 -5.81 -13.44 10.22
C ASP A 52 -5.66 -13.42 8.67
N LYS A 53 -4.54 -13.95 8.18
CA LYS A 53 -4.24 -14.00 6.73
C LYS A 53 -5.17 -14.92 5.96
N SER A 54 -5.82 -15.89 6.61
CA SER A 54 -6.84 -16.72 5.95
C SER A 54 -8.07 -15.91 5.54
N ILE A 55 -8.24 -14.72 6.12
CA ILE A 55 -9.31 -13.77 5.78
C ILE A 55 -8.75 -12.60 4.98
N SER A 56 -7.67 -11.97 5.45
CA SER A 56 -7.21 -10.68 4.92
C SER A 56 -6.42 -10.74 3.61
N HIS A 57 -5.94 -11.91 3.20
CA HIS A 57 -5.13 -12.08 1.98
C HIS A 57 -5.85 -12.94 0.92
N PHE A 58 -7.13 -13.24 1.15
CA PHE A 58 -7.94 -14.02 0.21
C PHE A 58 -9.23 -13.27 -0.09
N VAL A 59 -9.55 -13.16 -1.38
CA VAL A 59 -10.66 -12.37 -1.92
C VAL A 59 -12.01 -12.89 -1.42
N ARG A 60 -12.23 -14.20 -1.52
CA ARG A 60 -13.54 -14.78 -1.18
C ARG A 60 -13.92 -14.58 0.30
N PRO A 61 -13.03 -14.86 1.27
CA PRO A 61 -13.29 -14.54 2.68
C PRO A 61 -13.61 -13.06 2.91
N ILE A 62 -12.80 -12.13 2.40
CA ILE A 62 -13.04 -10.71 2.66
C ILE A 62 -14.31 -10.19 1.99
N VAL A 63 -14.67 -10.67 0.79
CA VAL A 63 -15.93 -10.32 0.11
C VAL A 63 -17.13 -10.85 0.91
N ARG A 64 -17.03 -12.05 1.49
CA ARG A 64 -18.05 -12.58 2.39
C ARG A 64 -18.25 -11.68 3.60
N GLU A 65 -17.16 -11.25 4.24
CA GLU A 65 -17.23 -10.33 5.39
C GLU A 65 -17.79 -8.96 5.00
N LEU A 66 -17.38 -8.40 3.85
CA LEU A 66 -17.94 -7.14 3.35
C LEU A 66 -19.47 -7.24 3.12
N ASN A 67 -19.92 -8.33 2.51
CA ASN A 67 -21.33 -8.58 2.26
C ASN A 67 -22.15 -8.89 3.53
N SER A 68 -21.51 -9.27 4.64
CA SER A 68 -22.19 -9.50 5.92
C SER A 68 -22.49 -8.18 6.66
N ILE A 69 -21.81 -7.08 6.32
CA ILE A 69 -22.01 -5.78 6.95
C ILE A 69 -23.23 -5.06 6.37
N THR A 70 -24.27 -4.90 7.20
CA THR A 70 -25.51 -4.20 6.83
C THR A 70 -25.32 -2.67 6.77
N ASN A 71 -24.56 -2.10 7.71
CA ASN A 71 -24.27 -0.67 7.75
C ASN A 71 -22.95 -0.34 7.03
N ARG A 72 -23.03 0.00 5.74
CA ARG A 72 -21.88 0.41 4.91
C ARG A 72 -21.29 1.78 5.27
N GLN A 73 -21.90 2.51 6.21
CA GLN A 73 -21.32 3.74 6.78
C GLN A 73 -20.53 3.47 8.06
N SER A 74 -20.49 2.23 8.56
CA SER A 74 -19.74 1.89 9.76
C SER A 74 -18.23 1.91 9.54
N ASN A 75 -17.47 2.21 10.59
CA ASN A 75 -16.00 2.10 10.58
C ASN A 75 -15.52 0.68 10.25
N LEU A 76 -16.26 -0.36 10.69
CA LEU A 76 -15.95 -1.74 10.37
C LEU A 76 -16.02 -2.02 8.86
N TYR A 77 -17.05 -1.53 8.17
CA TYR A 77 -17.15 -1.65 6.72
C TYR A 77 -15.91 -1.06 6.02
N TRP A 78 -15.54 0.17 6.38
CA TRP A 78 -14.39 0.85 5.81
C TRP A 78 -13.07 0.14 6.13
N PHE A 79 -12.94 -0.42 7.32
CA PHE A 79 -11.79 -1.26 7.68
C PHE A 79 -11.68 -2.52 6.80
N LEU A 80 -12.78 -3.24 6.59
CA LEU A 80 -12.79 -4.41 5.71
C LEU A 80 -12.51 -4.04 4.25
N LEU A 81 -13.01 -2.89 3.78
CA LEU A 81 -12.71 -2.39 2.44
C LEU A 81 -11.24 -1.98 2.29
N GLY A 82 -10.63 -1.49 3.37
CA GLY A 82 -9.19 -1.28 3.45
C GLY A 82 -8.40 -2.58 3.33
N ILE A 83 -8.82 -3.64 4.03
CA ILE A 83 -8.23 -4.98 3.88
C ILE A 83 -8.36 -5.48 2.43
N PHE A 84 -9.53 -5.30 1.81
CA PHE A 84 -9.73 -5.66 0.42
C PHE A 84 -8.77 -4.90 -0.52
N THR A 85 -8.53 -3.62 -0.26
CA THR A 85 -7.56 -2.80 -1.03
C THR A 85 -6.15 -3.36 -0.91
N HIS A 86 -5.74 -3.85 0.26
CA HIS A 86 -4.43 -4.46 0.45
C HIS A 86 -4.18 -5.64 -0.50
N ILE A 87 -5.20 -6.47 -0.80
CA ILE A 87 -5.07 -7.62 -1.73
C ILE A 87 -4.59 -7.16 -3.12
N SER A 88 -5.10 -6.02 -3.61
CA SER A 88 -4.68 -5.49 -4.91
C SER A 88 -3.20 -5.09 -4.94
N ILE A 89 -2.74 -4.41 -3.88
CA ILE A 89 -1.36 -3.94 -3.75
C ILE A 89 -0.41 -5.14 -3.60
N ASP A 90 -0.77 -6.11 -2.75
CA ASP A 90 0.00 -7.32 -2.53
C ASP A 90 0.10 -8.16 -3.81
N THR A 91 -1.01 -8.35 -4.52
CA THR A 91 -1.01 -9.09 -5.78
C THR A 91 -0.08 -8.43 -6.81
N PHE A 92 -0.06 -7.10 -6.83
CA PHE A 92 0.84 -6.33 -7.69
C PHE A 92 2.32 -6.54 -7.31
N ALA A 93 2.63 -6.43 -6.02
CA ALA A 93 3.97 -6.58 -5.47
C ALA A 93 4.52 -8.00 -5.61
N HIS A 94 3.67 -9.02 -5.54
CA HIS A 94 4.05 -10.43 -5.54
C HIS A 94 3.76 -11.16 -6.86
N SER A 95 3.38 -10.43 -7.92
CA SER A 95 3.07 -11.04 -9.23
C SER A 95 4.25 -11.80 -9.83
N GLY A 96 5.48 -11.43 -9.46
CA GLY A 96 6.72 -12.05 -9.92
C GLY A 96 7.05 -11.79 -11.38
N LEU A 97 6.32 -10.88 -12.04
CA LEU A 97 6.59 -10.47 -13.40
C LEU A 97 7.84 -9.59 -13.51
N GLU A 98 8.46 -9.61 -14.70
CA GLU A 98 9.57 -8.74 -15.08
C GLU A 98 9.24 -7.25 -15.02
N ASN A 99 7.96 -6.88 -14.94
CA ASN A 99 7.50 -5.50 -14.79
C ASN A 99 7.05 -5.17 -13.36
N SER A 100 7.37 -6.03 -12.37
CA SER A 100 7.08 -5.72 -10.97
C SER A 100 8.15 -4.80 -10.40
N PHE A 101 7.76 -3.84 -9.56
CA PHE A 101 8.73 -3.02 -8.86
C PHE A 101 9.33 -3.75 -7.64
N ILE A 102 8.50 -4.51 -6.93
CA ILE A 102 8.89 -5.29 -5.75
C ILE A 102 9.27 -6.70 -6.21
N VAL A 103 10.36 -7.22 -5.66
CA VAL A 103 10.82 -8.59 -5.95
C VAL A 103 9.93 -9.57 -5.20
N PRO A 104 9.50 -10.70 -5.78
CA PRO A 104 8.46 -11.53 -5.16
C PRO A 104 8.91 -12.28 -3.90
N ARG A 105 10.19 -12.61 -3.75
CA ARG A 105 10.72 -13.44 -2.64
C ARG A 105 12.19 -13.13 -2.29
N GLY A 106 12.63 -13.58 -1.12
CA GLY A 106 14.03 -13.55 -0.66
C GLY A 106 14.45 -12.25 0.02
N LEU A 107 15.75 -12.05 0.24
CA LEU A 107 16.25 -10.84 0.93
C LEU A 107 15.99 -9.55 0.14
N LYS A 108 16.05 -9.63 -1.21
CA LYS A 108 15.77 -8.47 -2.08
C LYS A 108 14.31 -8.05 -2.00
N HIS A 109 13.40 -8.99 -1.76
CA HIS A 109 11.98 -8.70 -1.50
C HIS A 109 11.82 -7.82 -0.25
N HIS A 110 12.33 -8.25 0.90
CA HIS A 110 12.21 -7.45 2.13
C HIS A 110 12.94 -6.11 2.06
N LEU A 111 14.08 -6.05 1.37
CA LEU A 111 14.73 -4.78 1.09
C LEU A 111 13.82 -3.88 0.24
N SER A 112 13.23 -4.41 -0.83
CA SER A 112 12.35 -3.62 -1.70
C SER A 112 11.14 -3.07 -0.95
N GLU A 113 10.56 -3.85 -0.04
CA GLU A 113 9.48 -3.44 0.86
C GLU A 113 9.89 -2.28 1.80
N LEU A 114 11.09 -2.33 2.39
CA LEU A 114 11.62 -1.23 3.20
C LEU A 114 11.83 0.06 2.38
N VAL A 115 12.39 -0.09 1.19
CA VAL A 115 12.69 1.04 0.30
C VAL A 115 11.41 1.74 -0.13
N VAL A 116 10.36 1.01 -0.53
CA VAL A 116 9.07 1.62 -0.90
C VAL A 116 8.36 2.24 0.30
N CYS A 117 8.50 1.66 1.51
CA CYS A 117 7.98 2.30 2.73
C CYS A 117 8.72 3.59 3.07
N SER A 118 10.05 3.61 2.95
CA SER A 118 10.86 4.82 3.13
C SER A 118 10.52 5.88 2.10
N TRP A 119 10.28 5.45 0.85
CA TRP A 119 9.81 6.34 -0.21
C TRP A 119 8.44 6.95 0.12
N ALA A 120 7.51 6.14 0.63
CA ALA A 120 6.18 6.57 1.03
C ALA A 120 6.22 7.59 2.19
N HIS A 121 7.08 7.37 3.20
CA HIS A 121 7.31 8.36 4.25
C HIS A 121 7.81 9.70 3.70
N ARG A 122 8.78 9.66 2.78
CA ARG A 122 9.39 10.87 2.21
C ARG A 122 8.41 11.65 1.31
N ASN A 123 7.62 10.95 0.50
CA ASN A 123 6.82 11.58 -0.56
C ASN A 123 5.34 11.77 -0.21
N LEU A 124 4.79 10.96 0.70
CA LEU A 124 3.34 10.88 0.96
C LEU A 124 2.97 11.08 2.44
N ASN A 125 3.93 11.50 3.29
CA ASN A 125 3.73 11.91 4.68
C ASN A 125 2.86 10.96 5.52
N THR A 126 3.26 9.70 5.60
CA THR A 126 2.54 8.67 6.36
C THR A 126 2.68 8.89 7.88
N GLN A 127 1.59 8.60 8.60
CA GLN A 127 1.48 8.86 10.03
C GLN A 127 1.42 7.57 10.84
N TYR A 128 1.95 7.59 12.06
CA TYR A 128 1.77 6.46 12.96
C TYR A 128 0.35 6.46 13.50
N ILE A 129 -0.49 5.55 12.99
CA ILE A 129 -1.88 5.37 13.43
C ILE A 129 -2.08 3.97 14.02
N THR A 130 -3.02 3.83 14.95
CA THR A 130 -3.34 2.56 15.63
C THR A 130 -4.84 2.34 15.70
N LEU A 131 -5.25 1.08 15.85
CA LEU A 131 -6.66 0.71 16.01
C LEU A 131 -7.23 1.26 17.31
N SER A 132 -8.39 1.91 17.25
CA SER A 132 -9.19 2.20 18.43
C SER A 132 -9.66 0.90 19.08
N GLN A 133 -9.86 0.91 20.40
CA GLN A 133 -10.34 -0.27 21.11
C GLN A 133 -11.76 -0.68 20.63
N GLU A 134 -12.59 0.30 20.26
CA GLU A 134 -13.92 0.05 19.71
C GLU A 134 -13.85 -0.71 18.38
N LEU A 135 -13.07 -0.22 17.41
CA LEU A 135 -12.91 -0.89 16.11
C LEU A 135 -12.29 -2.27 16.28
N LYS A 136 -11.30 -2.41 17.17
CA LYS A 136 -10.72 -3.70 17.53
C LYS A 136 -11.75 -4.70 18.06
N ASN A 137 -12.65 -4.25 18.94
CA ASN A 137 -13.73 -5.08 19.46
C ASN A 137 -14.70 -5.50 18.35
N GLN A 138 -15.05 -4.60 17.44
CA GLN A 138 -15.91 -4.90 16.29
C GLN A 138 -15.28 -5.95 15.36
N ILE A 139 -13.99 -5.81 15.04
CA ILE A 139 -13.23 -6.76 14.21
C ILE A 139 -13.17 -8.15 14.86
N THR A 140 -12.85 -8.21 16.16
CA THR A 140 -12.85 -9.51 16.89
C THR A 140 -14.25 -10.09 17.04
N GLY A 141 -15.29 -9.25 17.13
CA GLY A 141 -16.69 -9.68 17.20
C GLY A 141 -17.17 -10.44 15.97
N ILE A 142 -16.58 -10.17 14.79
CA ILE A 142 -16.84 -10.93 13.56
C ILE A 142 -15.85 -12.10 13.35
N GLY A 143 -15.07 -12.45 14.37
CA GLY A 143 -14.15 -13.60 14.35
C GLY A 143 -12.77 -13.35 13.74
N ILE A 144 -12.45 -12.11 13.35
CA ILE A 144 -11.11 -11.77 12.82
C ILE A 144 -10.13 -11.57 13.98
N GLY A 145 -9.18 -12.50 14.10
CA GLY A 145 -8.13 -12.48 15.12
C GLY A 145 -6.96 -11.56 14.78
N PHE A 146 -6.27 -11.06 15.81
CA PHE A 146 -5.05 -10.26 15.68
C PHE A 146 -3.80 -11.07 15.97
N LYS A 147 -2.75 -10.86 15.17
CA LYS A 147 -1.43 -11.43 15.41
C LYS A 147 -0.69 -10.66 16.49
N LYS A 148 -0.29 -11.36 17.55
CA LYS A 148 0.47 -10.77 18.68
C LYS A 148 1.79 -10.14 18.24
N SER A 149 2.47 -10.74 17.27
CA SER A 149 3.76 -10.24 16.76
C SER A 149 3.62 -8.88 16.07
N PHE A 150 2.51 -8.62 15.38
CA PHE A 150 2.30 -7.37 14.64
C PHE A 150 2.33 -6.13 15.55
N ARG A 151 1.88 -6.27 16.80
CA ARG A 151 1.96 -5.21 17.82
C ARG A 151 3.38 -4.66 18.00
N TYR A 152 4.38 -5.54 17.95
CA TYR A 152 5.78 -5.16 18.10
C TYR A 152 6.43 -4.84 16.76
N MET A 153 6.02 -5.55 15.70
CA MET A 153 6.61 -5.37 14.39
C MET A 153 6.27 -4.02 13.75
N TYR A 154 5.01 -3.60 13.81
CA TYR A 154 4.57 -2.37 13.17
C TYR A 154 5.35 -1.13 13.64
N PRO A 155 5.54 -0.86 14.95
CA PRO A 155 6.39 0.25 15.40
C PRO A 155 7.82 0.19 14.88
N ILE A 156 8.41 -1.00 14.82
CA ILE A 156 9.79 -1.21 14.36
C ILE A 156 9.89 -0.93 12.85
N CYS A 157 8.97 -1.47 12.05
CA CYS A 157 8.90 -1.21 10.62
C CYS A 157 8.69 0.28 10.33
N TYR A 158 7.77 0.93 11.05
CA TYR A 158 7.53 2.37 10.93
C TYR A 158 8.79 3.18 11.24
N PHE A 159 9.49 2.86 12.34
CA PHE A 159 10.73 3.52 12.71
C PHE A 159 11.79 3.40 11.61
N PHE A 160 12.06 2.19 11.13
CA PHE A 160 13.08 1.99 10.10
C PHE A 160 12.69 2.66 8.78
N ALA A 161 11.44 2.56 8.36
CA ALA A 161 11.00 3.20 7.13
C ALA A 161 11.09 4.74 7.21
N LYS A 162 10.77 5.34 8.36
CA LYS A 162 10.79 6.79 8.55
C LYS A 162 12.20 7.36 8.68
N PHE A 163 13.06 6.70 9.45
CA PHE A 163 14.37 7.27 9.84
C PHE A 163 15.54 6.75 9.02
N LEU A 164 15.45 5.58 8.40
CA LEU A 164 16.48 5.15 7.46
C LEU A 164 16.15 5.72 6.07
N PRO A 165 17.12 6.37 5.39
CA PRO A 165 16.94 6.87 4.02
C PRO A 165 17.01 5.73 2.99
N ALA A 166 16.33 4.61 3.25
CA ALA A 166 16.35 3.43 2.41
C ALA A 166 15.82 3.72 1.00
N HIS A 167 14.94 4.72 0.83
CA HIS A 167 14.47 5.15 -0.48
C HIS A 167 15.59 5.48 -1.47
N TRP A 168 16.83 5.82 -1.06
CA TRP A 168 17.95 6.00 -2.01
C TRP A 168 18.31 4.73 -2.78
N PHE A 169 17.90 3.55 -2.29
CA PHE A 169 18.11 2.28 -2.97
C PHE A 169 17.06 1.96 -4.04
N LEU A 170 16.10 2.87 -4.29
CA LEU A 170 15.05 2.71 -5.32
C LEU A 170 15.59 2.23 -6.69
N PRO A 171 16.71 2.77 -7.22
CA PRO A 171 17.28 2.31 -8.49
C PRO A 171 17.86 0.89 -8.50
N TYR A 172 18.08 0.26 -7.34
CA TYR A 172 18.75 -1.04 -7.25
C TYR A 172 17.79 -2.20 -6.93
N ILE A 173 16.56 -1.88 -6.56
CA ILE A 173 15.59 -2.87 -6.08
C ILE A 173 14.56 -3.30 -7.12
N HIS A 174 14.38 -2.53 -8.20
CA HIS A 174 13.38 -2.86 -9.21
C HIS A 174 13.68 -4.20 -9.88
N GLN A 175 12.60 -4.91 -10.26
CA GLN A 175 12.66 -6.04 -11.18
C GLN A 175 12.26 -5.61 -12.60
N SER A 176 11.65 -4.42 -12.75
CA SER A 176 11.25 -3.80 -14.01
C SER A 176 12.34 -3.89 -15.09
N SER A 177 11.94 -4.33 -16.29
CA SER A 177 12.74 -4.33 -17.52
C SER A 177 13.14 -2.93 -18.01
N CYS A 178 12.58 -1.88 -17.41
CA CYS A 178 12.90 -0.50 -17.76
C CYS A 178 14.37 -0.15 -17.42
N PRO A 179 15.08 0.55 -18.34
CA PRO A 179 16.40 1.06 -18.04
C PRO A 179 16.27 2.16 -16.98
N VAL A 180 16.88 1.95 -15.83
CA VAL A 180 16.91 2.91 -14.72
C VAL A 180 18.36 3.15 -14.34
N HIS A 181 18.84 4.36 -14.57
CA HIS A 181 20.23 4.77 -14.34
C HIS A 181 20.38 5.63 -13.09
N ASN A 182 19.30 6.31 -12.67
CA ASN A 182 19.33 7.24 -11.56
C ASN A 182 18.03 7.22 -10.74
N TYR A 183 18.06 7.93 -9.61
CA TYR A 183 16.92 8.03 -8.70
C TYR A 183 15.68 8.66 -9.34
N LYS A 184 15.84 9.64 -10.23
CA LYS A 184 14.71 10.34 -10.85
C LYS A 184 13.94 9.40 -11.80
N GLU A 185 14.66 8.59 -12.57
CA GLU A 185 14.07 7.54 -13.42
C GLU A 185 13.39 6.45 -12.60
N ALA A 186 14.02 6.03 -11.50
CA ALA A 186 13.44 5.05 -10.58
C ALA A 186 12.15 5.56 -9.96
N ASP A 187 12.14 6.82 -9.49
CA ASP A 187 10.98 7.49 -8.91
C ASP A 187 9.83 7.62 -9.92
N CYS A 188 10.13 8.08 -11.14
CA CYS A 188 9.16 8.18 -12.21
C CYS A 188 8.55 6.81 -12.55
N THR A 189 9.39 5.79 -12.71
CA THR A 189 8.96 4.42 -13.00
C THR A 189 8.09 3.88 -11.87
N PHE A 190 8.47 4.11 -10.61
CA PHE A 190 7.68 3.70 -9.45
C PHE A 190 6.32 4.40 -9.38
N ARG A 191 6.25 5.70 -9.70
CA ARG A 191 4.97 6.42 -9.79
C ARG A 191 4.05 5.85 -10.87
N ARG A 192 4.58 5.42 -12.01
CA ARG A 192 3.77 4.72 -13.02
C ARG A 192 3.24 3.37 -12.53
N HIS A 193 4.00 2.66 -11.69
CA HIS A 193 3.50 1.46 -11.03
C HIS A 193 2.39 1.82 -10.04
N LEU A 194 2.53 2.91 -9.28
CA LEU A 194 1.49 3.40 -8.38
C LEU A 194 0.20 3.72 -9.13
N ASP A 195 0.28 4.40 -10.28
CA ASP A 195 -0.89 4.69 -11.12
C ASP A 195 -1.57 3.42 -11.65
N ALA A 196 -0.78 2.44 -12.08
CA ALA A 196 -1.30 1.13 -12.50
C ALA A 196 -1.95 0.35 -11.33
N MET A 197 -1.37 0.43 -10.13
CA MET A 197 -1.98 -0.12 -8.92
C MET A 197 -3.33 0.55 -8.63
N VAL A 198 -3.42 1.88 -8.74
CA VAL A 198 -4.66 2.64 -8.53
C VAL A 198 -5.75 2.19 -9.50
N LYS A 199 -5.46 2.08 -10.80
CA LYS A 199 -6.41 1.58 -11.80
C LYS A 199 -6.88 0.15 -11.53
N ALA A 200 -5.98 -0.72 -11.08
CA ALA A 200 -6.33 -2.08 -10.67
C ALA A 200 -7.26 -2.05 -9.46
N THR A 201 -6.93 -1.24 -8.44
CA THR A 201 -7.76 -1.06 -7.25
C THR A 201 -9.13 -0.48 -7.58
N GLU A 202 -9.24 0.50 -8.48
CA GLU A 202 -10.52 1.06 -8.95
C GLU A 202 -11.45 -0.04 -9.46
N THR A 203 -10.92 -0.87 -10.37
CA THR A 203 -11.66 -2.01 -10.93
C THR A 203 -12.06 -3.00 -9.84
N LEU A 204 -11.13 -3.36 -8.95
CA LEU A 204 -11.37 -4.33 -7.88
C LEU A 204 -12.36 -3.82 -6.83
N ILE A 205 -12.27 -2.55 -6.44
CA ILE A 205 -13.20 -1.93 -5.49
C ILE A 205 -14.62 -1.91 -6.05
N SER A 206 -14.79 -1.70 -7.36
CA SER A 206 -16.10 -1.80 -8.01
C SER A 206 -16.72 -3.22 -7.90
N LEU A 207 -15.87 -4.23 -7.74
CA LEU A 207 -16.24 -5.64 -7.59
C LEU A 207 -16.21 -6.12 -6.13
N SER A 208 -16.02 -5.24 -5.15
CA SER A 208 -15.77 -5.65 -3.75
C SER A 208 -16.95 -6.36 -3.07
N HIS A 209 -18.12 -6.38 -3.70
CA HIS A 209 -19.33 -7.06 -3.23
C HIS A 209 -19.74 -8.23 -4.14
N ASP A 210 -19.01 -8.46 -5.23
CA ASP A 210 -19.30 -9.55 -6.16
C ASP A 210 -18.86 -10.90 -5.55
N ALA A 211 -19.85 -11.72 -5.16
CA ALA A 211 -19.60 -13.03 -4.57
C ALA A 211 -18.94 -14.04 -5.54
N THR A 212 -18.90 -13.74 -6.83
CA THR A 212 -18.26 -14.59 -7.85
C THR A 212 -16.77 -14.27 -8.02
N LEU A 213 -16.32 -13.10 -7.56
CA LEU A 213 -14.92 -12.66 -7.65
C LEU A 213 -13.98 -13.67 -6.97
N ASN A 214 -12.91 -14.02 -7.67
CA ASN A 214 -11.92 -14.98 -7.20
C ASN A 214 -10.48 -14.53 -7.49
N GLU A 215 -9.51 -15.29 -6.97
CA GLU A 215 -8.08 -14.95 -7.07
C GLU A 215 -7.54 -14.89 -8.51
N ILE A 216 -8.14 -15.64 -9.44
CA ILE A 216 -7.75 -15.61 -10.86
C ILE A 216 -8.22 -14.30 -11.48
N ASP A 217 -9.42 -13.83 -11.15
CA ASP A 217 -9.94 -12.55 -11.63
C ASP A 217 -9.06 -11.39 -11.13
N VAL A 218 -8.72 -11.40 -9.83
CA VAL A 218 -7.86 -10.38 -9.23
C VAL A 218 -6.48 -10.35 -9.88
N LYS A 219 -5.87 -11.52 -10.09
CA LYS A 219 -4.60 -11.61 -10.83
C LYS A 219 -4.75 -11.09 -12.24
N THR A 220 -5.81 -11.43 -12.95
CA THR A 220 -6.03 -11.00 -14.35
C THR A 220 -6.08 -9.47 -14.44
N ILE A 221 -6.87 -8.82 -13.58
CA ILE A 221 -6.98 -7.35 -13.51
C ILE A 221 -5.62 -6.71 -13.20
N VAL A 222 -4.90 -7.24 -12.21
CA VAL A 222 -3.58 -6.72 -11.81
C VAL A 222 -2.54 -6.89 -12.92
N LEU A 223 -2.51 -8.04 -13.58
CA LEU A 223 -1.56 -8.34 -14.65
C LEU A 223 -1.81 -7.47 -15.89
N GLU A 224 -3.08 -7.18 -16.21
CA GLU A 224 -3.44 -6.25 -17.28
C GLU A 224 -2.82 -4.87 -17.03
N GLN A 225 -2.98 -4.33 -15.82
CA GLN A 225 -2.42 -3.02 -15.47
C GLN A 225 -0.88 -3.04 -15.42
N LEU A 226 -0.27 -4.09 -14.87
CA LEU A 226 1.19 -4.27 -14.86
C LEU A 226 1.79 -4.25 -16.27
N ASN A 227 1.16 -4.95 -17.22
CA ASN A 227 1.64 -5.03 -18.60
C ASN A 227 1.45 -3.71 -19.38
N SER A 228 0.60 -2.80 -18.88
CA SER A 228 0.39 -1.49 -19.48
C SER A 228 1.43 -0.44 -19.06
N ILE A 229 2.29 -0.75 -18.07
CA ILE A 229 3.29 0.19 -17.57
C ILE A 229 4.35 0.45 -18.64
N GLN A 230 4.48 1.71 -19.03
CA GLN A 230 5.54 2.18 -19.92
C GLN A 230 6.76 2.65 -19.12
N CYS A 231 7.96 2.49 -19.67
CA CYS A 231 9.19 3.01 -19.06
C CYS A 231 9.27 4.53 -19.12
N CYS A 232 9.81 5.16 -18.07
CA CYS A 232 10.09 6.59 -18.08
C CYS A 232 11.35 6.89 -18.88
N ASN A 233 11.24 7.64 -19.99
CA ASN A 233 12.38 8.23 -20.68
C ASN A 233 12.51 9.70 -20.27
N ILE A 234 13.51 10.01 -19.43
CA ILE A 234 13.73 11.40 -18.98
C ILE A 234 14.45 12.24 -20.05
N ASP A 235 15.09 11.60 -21.03
CA ASP A 235 15.86 12.28 -22.09
C ASP A 235 15.03 12.67 -23.33
N GLY A 236 13.70 12.49 -23.32
CA GLY A 236 12.85 12.73 -24.50
C GLY A 236 11.46 13.32 -24.25
N ALA A 237 11.11 13.72 -23.03
CA ALA A 237 9.76 14.21 -22.72
C ALA A 237 9.76 15.43 -21.79
N GLN A 238 9.87 16.62 -22.37
CA GLN A 238 8.89 17.67 -22.05
C GLN A 238 7.62 17.31 -22.83
N ASN A 239 6.46 17.26 -22.15
CA ASN A 239 5.12 16.90 -22.66
C ASN A 239 4.96 15.38 -22.89
N GLN A 240 4.20 14.60 -22.11
CA GLN A 240 2.84 14.77 -21.62
C GLN A 240 2.64 13.99 -20.29
N MET A 241 3.22 14.48 -19.19
CA MET A 241 2.50 14.33 -17.93
C MET A 241 1.57 15.54 -17.89
N GLU A 242 0.30 15.33 -18.25
CA GLU A 242 -0.74 16.18 -17.68
C GLU A 242 -0.49 16.13 -16.17
N PRO A 243 -0.32 17.27 -15.49
CA PRO A 243 -0.20 17.25 -14.04
C PRO A 243 -1.49 16.63 -13.52
N LEU A 244 -1.41 15.36 -13.15
CA LEU A 244 -2.34 14.72 -12.22
C LEU A 244 -2.50 15.73 -11.10
N LEU A 245 -3.69 16.34 -11.00
CA LEU A 245 -4.04 17.52 -10.22
C LEU A 245 -3.32 17.59 -8.87
N LEU A 246 -2.07 18.06 -8.91
CA LEU A 246 -1.21 18.44 -7.80
C LEU A 246 -1.48 19.91 -7.42
N ASN A 247 -2.43 20.55 -8.11
CA ASN A 247 -3.04 21.84 -7.84
C ASN A 247 -4.56 21.56 -7.80
N GLU A 248 -5.16 21.19 -6.67
CA GLU A 248 -5.96 22.14 -5.87
C GLU A 248 -5.94 21.83 -4.36
N HIS A 249 -5.15 20.85 -3.93
CA HIS A 249 -4.76 20.72 -2.53
C HIS A 249 -3.27 20.94 -2.43
N PRO A 250 -2.79 22.11 -1.97
CA PRO A 250 -1.38 22.26 -1.67
C PRO A 250 -1.02 21.17 -0.67
N PHE A 251 -0.12 20.28 -1.07
CA PHE A 251 0.64 19.50 -0.11
C PHE A 251 1.16 20.53 0.91
N PRO A 252 0.77 20.46 2.20
CA PRO A 252 1.47 21.26 3.18
C PRO A 252 2.87 20.66 3.22
N LEU A 253 3.79 21.29 2.49
CA LEU A 253 5.20 21.26 2.80
C LEU A 253 5.27 21.67 4.28
N ALA A 254 5.37 20.68 5.16
CA ALA A 254 5.69 20.97 6.54
C ALA A 254 6.99 21.77 6.49
N PRO A 255 7.04 22.99 7.05
CA PRO A 255 8.26 23.75 7.08
C PRO A 255 9.30 22.89 7.79
N MET A 256 10.40 22.59 7.09
CA MET A 256 11.64 22.20 7.72
C MET A 256 11.99 23.34 8.69
N HIS A 257 11.65 23.17 9.96
CA HIS A 257 12.22 23.96 11.02
C HIS A 257 13.71 23.61 11.08
N ALA A 258 14.49 24.37 10.33
CA ALA A 258 15.86 24.68 10.69
C ALA A 258 15.80 25.45 12.01
N SER A 259 16.01 24.74 13.10
CA SER A 259 16.46 25.36 14.35
C SER A 259 17.73 24.65 14.76
N TYR A 260 18.82 25.31 14.42
CA TYR A 260 20.05 25.29 15.18
C TYR A 260 19.73 25.37 16.68
N LEU A 261 20.24 24.39 17.44
CA LEU A 261 21.02 24.54 18.67
C LEU A 261 21.63 23.18 19.00
#